data_AF-D3ZX82-F1
#
_entry.id   AF-D3ZX82-F1
#
_cell.length_a   1.000
_cell.length_b   1.000
_cell.length_c   1.000
_cell.angle_alpha   90.00
_cell.angle_beta   90.00
_cell.angle_gamma   90.00
#
_symmetry.space_group_name_H-M   'P 1'
#
loop_
_entity.id
_entity.type
_entity.pdbx_description
1 polymer ?
#
loop_
_entity_poly.entity_id
_entity_poly.type
_entity_poly.pdbx_seq_one_letter_code
_entity_poly.pdbx_strand_id
1 'polypeptide(L)'
;MSSTPWICTTTAPTMRSPSSKSSSCMTRSKQRQVNLCFDQFVYKLADQIFAYYKAMAGSVLLDKRFRAECKNYGVIIPYPPSNRYETLLKQRHVQLLGRSIDLNRLITQRISAAMYKSLDQAISRFESEDLTSIVELEWLLEINRLTHRLLCKHMTLDSFDAMFREANHNVSAPYGRITLHVFWELNFDFLPNYCYNGSTNRFVRTAIPFTQEPQRDKPANVQPYYLYGSKPLNIAYSHIYSSYRNFVGPPHFKTICRLLGYQGIAVVMEELLKIVKSLLQGTILQYVKTLIEVMPKICRLPRHEYGSPGILEFFHHQLKDIIEYAELKTDVFQSLREVGNAILFCLLIEQALSQEEVCDLLHAAPFQNILPRVYIKEGERLEVRMKRLEAKYAPLHLVPLIERLGTPQQIAIAREGDLLTKERLCCGLSMFEVILTRIRSYLQDPIWRGPPPTNGVMHVDECVEFHRLWSAMQFVYCIPVGTNEFTAEQCFGDGLNWAGCSIVVLLGQQRRFDLFDFCYHLLKVQRQDGKDEIIKNVPLKKMADRIRKYQILNNEVFAILNKYMKSVETDSSTVEHVRCFQPPIHQSLATTC
;
A
#
# COMPACT_ATOMS: atom_id res chain seq x y z
N MET A 1 17.56 -61.01 -0.51
CA MET A 1 16.48 -61.24 -1.49
C MET A 1 15.67 -59.97 -1.63
N SER A 2 15.97 -59.19 -2.66
CA SER A 2 15.23 -57.99 -3.07
C SER A 2 13.76 -58.35 -3.36
N SER A 3 12.81 -57.68 -2.72
CA SER A 3 11.39 -57.95 -2.94
C SER A 3 10.96 -57.48 -4.34
N THR A 4 10.76 -58.42 -5.24
CA THR A 4 10.25 -58.23 -6.62
C THR A 4 8.96 -57.39 -6.72
N PRO A 5 7.99 -57.46 -5.78
CA PRO A 5 6.79 -56.60 -5.81
C PRO A 5 7.10 -55.10 -5.68
N TRP A 6 8.14 -54.75 -4.92
CA TRP A 6 8.59 -53.37 -4.69
C TRP A 6 9.27 -52.76 -5.91
N ILE A 7 10.01 -53.59 -6.65
CA ILE A 7 10.68 -53.21 -7.90
C ILE A 7 9.63 -52.94 -8.98
N CYS A 8 8.57 -53.75 -9.04
CA CYS A 8 7.47 -53.59 -9.99
C CYS A 8 6.45 -52.48 -9.61
N THR A 9 6.34 -52.06 -8.36
CA THR A 9 5.49 -50.89 -7.99
C THR A 9 6.22 -49.55 -8.14
N THR A 10 7.56 -49.56 -8.18
CA THR A 10 8.36 -48.41 -8.62
C THR A 10 8.46 -48.29 -10.15
N THR A 11 8.13 -49.35 -10.89
CA THR A 11 8.03 -49.40 -12.36
C THR A 11 6.90 -50.35 -12.81
N ALA A 12 5.66 -49.86 -13.00
CA ALA A 12 4.49 -50.72 -13.29
C ALA A 12 4.49 -51.37 -14.70
N PRO A 13 3.76 -52.47 -14.96
CA PRO A 13 3.73 -53.74 -14.22
C PRO A 13 3.87 -54.99 -15.14
N THR A 14 4.57 -56.05 -14.70
CA THR A 14 4.40 -57.40 -15.26
C THR A 14 4.36 -58.43 -14.12
N MET A 15 3.25 -59.17 -13.99
CA MET A 15 3.05 -60.18 -12.95
C MET A 15 3.50 -61.57 -13.40
N ARG A 16 4.11 -62.34 -12.48
CA ARG A 16 4.00 -63.80 -12.39
C ARG A 16 3.81 -64.23 -10.93
N SER A 17 2.90 -65.20 -10.74
CA SER A 17 2.48 -65.79 -9.46
C SER A 17 3.52 -66.76 -8.88
N PRO A 18 3.53 -66.93 -7.53
CA PRO A 18 3.72 -68.30 -7.01
C PRO A 18 2.86 -68.64 -5.77
N SER A 19 2.78 -69.95 -5.56
CA SER A 19 1.93 -70.77 -4.69
C SER A 19 2.08 -70.57 -3.17
N SER A 20 1.06 -71.05 -2.45
CA SER A 20 0.79 -70.92 -1.02
C SER A 20 1.78 -71.67 -0.11
N LYS A 21 2.30 -70.97 0.91
CA LYS A 21 2.89 -71.57 2.11
C LYS A 21 2.37 -70.89 3.38
N SER A 22 1.85 -71.70 4.28
CA SER A 22 1.28 -71.37 5.59
C SER A 22 2.37 -71.27 6.65
N SER A 23 2.74 -70.06 7.05
CA SER A 23 3.50 -69.81 8.28
C SER A 23 3.17 -68.42 8.83
N SER A 24 2.65 -68.35 10.06
CA SER A 24 2.13 -67.10 10.68
C SER A 24 3.21 -66.03 10.89
N CYS A 25 4.48 -66.42 10.99
CA CYS A 25 5.62 -65.51 11.06
C CYS A 25 5.97 -64.91 9.68
N MET A 26 5.79 -65.69 8.59
CA MET A 26 5.95 -65.25 7.21
C MET A 26 4.83 -64.30 6.78
N THR A 27 3.61 -64.45 7.31
CA THR A 27 2.51 -63.51 7.07
C THR A 27 2.68 -62.21 7.85
N ARG A 28 3.20 -62.24 9.09
CA ARG A 28 3.52 -61.02 9.86
C ARG A 28 4.64 -60.17 9.24
N SER A 29 5.70 -60.81 8.76
CA SER A 29 6.80 -60.12 8.05
C SER A 29 6.33 -59.53 6.70
N LYS A 30 5.55 -60.28 5.93
CA LYS A 30 4.90 -59.78 4.70
C LYS A 30 3.93 -58.63 4.97
N GLN A 31 3.10 -58.70 6.03
CA GLN A 31 2.19 -57.63 6.41
C GLN A 31 2.94 -56.33 6.76
N ARG A 32 4.04 -56.44 7.54
CA ARG A 32 4.89 -55.28 7.89
C ARG A 32 5.53 -54.67 6.64
N GLN A 33 6.02 -55.50 5.71
CA GLN A 33 6.61 -55.04 4.47
C GLN A 33 5.60 -54.32 3.57
N VAL A 34 4.38 -54.85 3.43
CA VAL A 34 3.32 -54.23 2.63
C VAL A 34 2.87 -52.90 3.23
N ASN A 35 2.70 -52.81 4.56
CA ASN A 35 2.36 -51.55 5.22
C ASN A 35 3.42 -50.48 4.94
N LEU A 36 4.71 -50.79 5.14
CA LEU A 36 5.80 -49.83 4.89
C LEU A 36 5.80 -49.33 3.44
N CYS A 37 5.52 -50.21 2.47
CA CYS A 37 5.54 -49.81 1.07
C CYS A 37 4.27 -49.16 0.58
N PHE A 38 3.15 -49.46 1.20
CA PHE A 38 1.93 -48.70 1.00
C PHE A 38 2.09 -47.28 1.56
N ASP A 39 2.69 -47.10 2.73
CA ASP A 39 2.97 -45.78 3.29
C ASP A 39 3.90 -44.95 2.39
N GLN A 40 4.99 -45.56 1.90
CA GLN A 40 5.90 -44.92 0.94
C GLN A 40 5.23 -44.64 -0.42
N PHE A 41 4.35 -45.54 -0.89
CA PHE A 41 3.57 -45.34 -2.10
C PHE A 41 2.63 -44.14 -1.97
N VAL A 42 1.84 -44.06 -0.89
CA VAL A 42 0.93 -42.94 -0.63
C VAL A 42 1.73 -41.64 -0.47
N TYR A 43 2.87 -41.66 0.22
CA TYR A 43 3.74 -40.49 0.35
C TYR A 43 4.23 -39.97 -1.00
N LYS A 44 4.88 -40.83 -1.80
CA LYS A 44 5.43 -40.44 -3.10
C LYS A 44 4.34 -40.04 -4.09
N LEU A 45 3.21 -40.75 -4.09
CA LEU A 45 2.09 -40.45 -4.96
C LEU A 45 1.47 -39.09 -4.63
N ALA A 46 1.21 -38.81 -3.35
CA ALA A 46 0.64 -37.52 -2.94
C ALA A 46 1.58 -36.34 -3.25
N ASP A 47 2.88 -36.50 -3.02
CA ASP A 47 3.90 -35.46 -3.30
C ASP A 47 3.98 -35.17 -4.81
N GLN A 48 3.98 -36.21 -5.65
CA GLN A 48 3.96 -36.06 -7.10
C GLN A 48 2.65 -35.43 -7.62
N ILE A 49 1.50 -35.84 -7.08
CA ILE A 49 0.20 -35.27 -7.45
C ILE A 49 0.18 -33.78 -7.12
N PHE A 50 0.60 -33.41 -5.91
CA PHE A 50 0.65 -32.01 -5.50
C PHE A 50 1.58 -31.19 -6.40
N ALA A 51 2.80 -31.67 -6.63
CA ALA A 51 3.77 -31.01 -7.51
C ALA A 51 3.25 -30.84 -8.95
N TYR A 52 2.54 -31.85 -9.48
CA TYR A 52 1.94 -31.79 -10.81
C TYR A 52 0.87 -30.70 -10.92
N TYR A 53 -0.11 -30.68 -10.02
CA TYR A 53 -1.18 -29.66 -10.06
C TYR A 53 -0.66 -28.25 -9.73
N LYS A 54 0.36 -28.13 -8.88
CA LYS A 54 1.04 -26.84 -8.63
C LYS A 54 1.76 -26.33 -9.87
N ALA A 55 2.56 -27.18 -10.53
CA ALA A 55 3.25 -26.82 -11.76
C ALA A 55 2.27 -26.51 -12.91
N MET A 56 1.12 -27.17 -12.93
CA MET A 56 0.02 -26.87 -13.85
C MET A 56 -0.56 -25.48 -13.58
N ALA A 57 -0.90 -25.17 -12.32
CA ALA A 57 -1.41 -23.85 -11.96
C ALA A 57 -0.41 -22.73 -12.32
N GLY A 58 0.87 -22.89 -11.96
CA GLY A 58 1.92 -21.93 -12.32
C GLY A 58 2.16 -21.82 -13.83
N SER A 59 1.94 -22.89 -14.60
CA SER A 59 2.06 -22.82 -16.06
C SER A 59 0.86 -22.19 -16.76
N VAL A 60 -0.34 -22.34 -16.19
CA VAL A 60 -1.59 -21.76 -16.71
C VAL A 60 -1.64 -20.26 -16.50
N LEU A 61 -1.15 -19.79 -15.34
CA LEU A 61 -1.13 -18.36 -14.98
C LEU A 61 0.09 -17.62 -15.50
N LEU A 62 1.11 -18.31 -16.03
CA LEU A 62 2.27 -17.64 -16.61
C LEU A 62 1.85 -16.91 -17.89
N ASP A 63 2.29 -15.65 -18.03
CA ASP A 63 1.96 -14.84 -19.18
C ASP A 63 2.39 -15.52 -20.50
N LYS A 64 1.43 -15.57 -21.44
CA LYS A 64 1.60 -16.26 -22.72
C LYS A 64 2.59 -15.53 -23.62
N ARG A 65 2.61 -14.19 -23.56
CA ARG A 65 3.54 -13.37 -24.34
C ARG A 65 4.96 -13.53 -23.83
N PHE A 66 5.18 -13.44 -22.51
CA PHE A 66 6.46 -13.72 -21.88
C PHE A 66 7.00 -15.10 -22.28
N ARG A 67 6.16 -16.14 -22.22
CA ARG A 67 6.55 -17.50 -22.64
C ARG A 67 6.94 -17.57 -24.13
N ALA A 68 6.25 -16.85 -25.00
CA ALA A 68 6.60 -16.77 -26.43
C ALA A 68 7.93 -16.05 -26.66
N GLU A 69 8.16 -14.94 -25.96
CA GLU A 69 9.42 -14.19 -26.03
C GLU A 69 10.60 -15.01 -25.51
N CYS A 70 10.47 -15.70 -24.37
CA CYS A 70 11.51 -16.62 -23.88
C CYS A 70 11.88 -17.68 -24.91
N LYS A 71 10.88 -18.25 -25.60
CA LYS A 71 11.11 -19.23 -26.67
C LYS A 71 11.90 -18.63 -27.83
N ASN A 72 11.64 -17.38 -28.21
CA ASN A 72 12.40 -16.67 -29.25
C ASN A 72 13.86 -16.44 -28.85
N TYR A 73 14.13 -16.25 -27.56
CA TYR A 73 15.50 -16.17 -27.00
C TYR A 73 16.14 -17.54 -26.71
N GLY A 74 15.51 -18.66 -27.12
CA GLY A 74 16.03 -20.01 -26.90
C GLY A 74 15.80 -20.58 -25.49
N VAL A 75 15.09 -19.87 -24.62
CA VAL A 75 14.74 -20.34 -23.27
C VAL A 75 13.36 -20.98 -23.29
N ILE A 76 13.31 -22.32 -23.27
CA ILE A 76 12.04 -23.06 -23.24
C ILE A 76 11.62 -23.30 -21.79
N ILE A 77 10.50 -22.70 -21.39
CA ILE A 77 9.82 -23.03 -20.14
C ILE A 77 8.90 -24.22 -20.45
N PRO A 78 9.16 -25.44 -19.97
CA PRO A 78 8.33 -26.59 -20.31
C PRO A 78 6.94 -26.48 -19.67
N TYR A 79 5.91 -26.98 -20.36
CA TYR A 79 4.65 -27.31 -19.70
C TYR A 79 4.81 -28.62 -18.92
N PRO A 80 4.12 -28.80 -17.79
CA PRO A 80 4.14 -30.07 -17.08
C PRO A 80 3.58 -31.17 -18.00
N PRO A 81 4.24 -32.34 -18.08
CA PRO A 81 3.79 -33.43 -18.94
C PRO A 81 2.45 -33.96 -18.45
N SER A 82 1.50 -34.18 -19.36
CA SER A 82 0.17 -34.69 -19.00
C SER A 82 0.30 -36.03 -18.26
N ASN A 83 -0.40 -36.16 -17.14
CA ASN A 83 -0.40 -37.38 -16.34
C ASN A 83 -1.82 -37.80 -15.94
N ARG A 84 -2.02 -39.11 -15.73
CA ARG A 84 -3.34 -39.74 -15.49
C ARG A 84 -3.55 -40.07 -14.01
N TYR A 85 -3.46 -39.07 -13.14
CA TYR A 85 -3.71 -39.25 -11.71
C TYR A 85 -5.19 -39.40 -11.34
N GLU A 86 -6.11 -39.05 -12.24
CA GLU A 86 -7.55 -39.04 -11.96
C GLU A 86 -8.10 -40.41 -11.54
N THR A 87 -7.63 -41.49 -12.17
CA THR A 87 -8.09 -42.85 -11.86
C THR A 87 -7.67 -43.29 -10.46
N LEU A 88 -6.47 -42.89 -10.03
CA LEU A 88 -5.95 -43.13 -8.67
C LEU A 88 -6.70 -42.29 -7.63
N LEU A 89 -6.98 -41.01 -7.96
CA LEU A 89 -7.73 -40.11 -7.08
C LEU A 89 -9.21 -40.52 -6.91
N LYS A 90 -9.77 -41.30 -7.84
CA LYS A 90 -11.14 -41.84 -7.73
C LYS A 90 -11.22 -43.11 -6.87
N GLN A 91 -10.11 -43.77 -6.54
CA GLN A 91 -10.12 -45.01 -5.75
C GLN A 91 -10.55 -44.73 -4.30
N ARG A 92 -11.72 -45.29 -3.90
CA ARG A 92 -12.27 -45.20 -2.54
C ARG A 92 -12.16 -46.52 -1.75
N HIS A 93 -11.89 -47.63 -2.42
CA HIS A 93 -11.85 -48.97 -1.80
C HIS A 93 -10.79 -49.87 -2.45
N VAL A 94 -9.51 -49.63 -2.15
CA VAL A 94 -8.42 -50.51 -2.60
C VAL A 94 -8.36 -51.72 -1.68
N GLN A 95 -8.59 -52.92 -2.23
CA GLN A 95 -8.51 -54.17 -1.48
C GLN A 95 -7.05 -54.62 -1.34
N LEU A 96 -6.50 -54.56 -0.13
CA LEU A 96 -5.13 -54.95 0.16
C LEU A 96 -5.06 -55.70 1.49
N LEU A 97 -4.59 -56.96 1.46
CA LEU A 97 -4.44 -57.82 2.64
C LEU A 97 -5.74 -57.95 3.47
N GLY A 98 -6.87 -58.08 2.79
CA GLY A 98 -8.20 -58.20 3.41
C GLY A 98 -8.76 -56.89 3.99
N ARG A 99 -8.06 -55.75 3.80
CA ARG A 99 -8.53 -54.42 4.19
C ARG A 99 -9.05 -53.68 2.97
N SER A 100 -10.15 -52.95 3.13
CA SER A 100 -10.58 -51.92 2.18
C SER A 100 -9.94 -50.60 2.59
N ILE A 101 -9.06 -50.06 1.75
CA ILE A 101 -8.34 -48.80 2.02
C ILE A 101 -8.89 -47.69 1.12
N ASP A 102 -9.29 -46.58 1.73
CA ASP A 102 -9.65 -45.36 1.00
C ASP A 102 -8.38 -44.57 0.64
N LEU A 103 -7.90 -44.79 -0.58
CA LEU A 103 -6.70 -44.13 -1.10
C LEU A 103 -6.92 -42.62 -1.26
N ASN A 104 -8.11 -42.19 -1.68
CA ASN A 104 -8.41 -40.77 -1.83
C ASN A 104 -8.33 -40.04 -0.49
N ARG A 105 -8.88 -40.61 0.58
CA ARG A 105 -8.80 -40.02 1.91
C ARG A 105 -7.36 -39.82 2.36
N LEU A 106 -6.50 -40.83 2.19
CA LEU A 106 -5.09 -40.75 2.59
C LEU A 106 -4.30 -39.72 1.76
N ILE A 107 -4.56 -39.64 0.45
CA ILE A 107 -3.95 -38.64 -0.42
C ILE A 107 -4.42 -37.24 -0.03
N THR A 108 -5.73 -37.06 0.22
CA THR A 108 -6.34 -35.79 0.63
C THR A 108 -5.71 -35.24 1.89
N GLN A 109 -5.49 -36.08 2.91
CA GLN A 109 -4.83 -35.66 4.16
C GLN A 109 -3.42 -35.09 3.90
N ARG A 110 -2.64 -35.73 3.03
CA ARG A 110 -1.28 -35.27 2.70
C ARG A 110 -1.29 -34.01 1.85
N ILE A 111 -2.20 -33.93 0.89
CA ILE A 111 -2.34 -32.76 0.00
C ILE A 111 -2.85 -31.55 0.78
N SER A 112 -3.78 -31.73 1.73
CA SER A 112 -4.21 -30.66 2.63
C SER A 112 -3.01 -30.10 3.41
N ALA A 113 -2.20 -30.95 4.03
CA ALA A 113 -0.97 -30.52 4.72
C ALA A 113 0.04 -29.82 3.78
N ALA A 114 0.16 -30.28 2.53
CA ALA A 114 1.04 -29.65 1.54
C ALA A 114 0.52 -28.27 1.08
N MET A 115 -0.80 -28.10 0.98
CA MET A 115 -1.45 -26.81 0.70
C MET A 115 -1.22 -25.82 1.84
N TYR A 116 -1.46 -26.23 3.09
CA TYR A 116 -1.14 -25.42 4.28
C TYR A 116 0.31 -24.98 4.30
N LYS A 117 1.24 -25.92 4.07
CA LYS A 117 2.66 -25.62 3.98
C LYS A 117 2.97 -24.64 2.85
N SER A 118 2.31 -24.74 1.69
CA SER A 118 2.54 -23.80 0.58
C SER A 118 2.07 -22.38 0.89
N LEU A 119 0.96 -22.24 1.62
CA LEU A 119 0.45 -20.95 2.06
C LEU A 119 1.36 -20.33 3.14
N ASP A 120 1.74 -21.13 4.14
CA ASP A 120 2.66 -20.71 5.20
C ASP A 120 4.02 -20.25 4.64
N GLN A 121 4.57 -20.97 3.67
CA GLN A 121 5.84 -20.59 3.04
C GLN A 121 5.73 -19.34 2.16
N ALA A 122 4.56 -19.09 1.55
CA ALA A 122 4.31 -17.85 0.82
C ALA A 122 4.34 -16.64 1.77
N ILE A 123 3.66 -16.75 2.91
CA ILE A 123 3.60 -15.69 3.93
C ILE A 123 4.96 -15.50 4.61
N SER A 124 5.63 -16.58 5.00
CA SER A 124 6.96 -16.54 5.63
C SER A 124 8.01 -15.93 4.70
N ARG A 125 7.89 -16.13 3.38
CA ARG A 125 8.76 -15.47 2.41
C ARG A 125 8.52 -13.96 2.37
N PHE A 126 7.26 -13.52 2.45
CA PHE A 126 6.94 -12.09 2.53
C PHE A 126 7.52 -11.46 3.80
N GLU A 127 7.40 -12.13 4.96
CA GLU A 127 7.98 -11.67 6.23
C GLU A 127 9.51 -11.51 6.20
N SER A 128 10.21 -12.22 5.30
CA SER A 128 11.65 -12.09 5.10
C SER A 128 12.07 -10.98 4.13
N GLU A 129 11.12 -10.29 3.51
CA GLU A 129 11.36 -9.35 2.41
C GLU A 129 10.71 -7.98 2.68
N ASP A 130 11.11 -6.98 1.88
CA ASP A 130 10.58 -5.62 1.97
C ASP A 130 9.16 -5.49 1.39
N LEU A 131 8.51 -4.35 1.64
CA LEU A 131 7.12 -4.08 1.23
C LEU A 131 6.86 -4.31 -0.28
N THR A 132 7.88 -4.11 -1.13
CA THR A 132 7.74 -4.27 -2.60
C THR A 132 7.43 -5.72 -3.01
N SER A 133 7.81 -6.70 -2.20
CA SER A 133 7.54 -8.12 -2.44
C SER A 133 6.06 -8.51 -2.27
N ILE A 134 5.19 -7.61 -1.80
CA ILE A 134 3.77 -7.92 -1.59
C ILE A 134 3.05 -8.30 -2.89
N VAL A 135 3.49 -7.76 -4.03
CA VAL A 135 2.96 -8.12 -5.35
C VAL A 135 3.32 -9.56 -5.69
N GLU A 136 4.54 -9.99 -5.37
CA GLU A 136 4.98 -11.38 -5.54
C GLU A 136 4.15 -12.34 -4.67
N LEU A 137 3.84 -11.92 -3.43
CA LEU A 137 2.96 -12.65 -2.51
C LEU A 137 1.55 -12.85 -3.10
N GLU A 138 0.89 -11.79 -3.58
CA GLU A 138 -0.48 -11.87 -4.13
C GLU A 138 -0.56 -12.91 -5.25
N TRP A 139 0.40 -12.88 -6.17
CA TRP A 139 0.42 -13.84 -7.28
C TRP A 139 0.75 -15.26 -6.83
N LEU A 140 1.64 -15.43 -5.84
CA LEU A 140 1.91 -16.74 -5.27
C LEU A 140 0.66 -17.32 -4.58
N LEU A 141 -0.12 -16.48 -3.90
CA LEU A 141 -1.43 -16.82 -3.34
C LEU A 141 -2.44 -17.17 -4.43
N GLU A 142 -2.46 -16.47 -5.57
CA GLU A 142 -3.36 -16.80 -6.67
C GLU A 142 -3.00 -18.14 -7.34
N ILE A 143 -1.71 -18.47 -7.44
CA ILE A 143 -1.28 -19.80 -7.88
C ILE A 143 -1.72 -20.87 -6.88
N ASN A 144 -1.62 -20.60 -5.57
CA ASN A 144 -2.16 -21.49 -4.54
C ASN A 144 -3.69 -21.65 -4.67
N ARG A 145 -4.43 -20.56 -4.93
CA ARG A 145 -5.88 -20.57 -5.14
C ARG A 145 -6.27 -21.42 -6.35
N LEU A 146 -5.56 -21.28 -7.47
CA LEU A 146 -5.79 -22.11 -8.65
C LEU A 146 -5.40 -23.58 -8.40
N THR A 147 -4.31 -23.83 -7.68
CA THR A 147 -3.90 -25.20 -7.29
C THR A 147 -4.98 -25.88 -6.45
N HIS A 148 -5.52 -25.18 -5.45
CA HIS A 148 -6.66 -25.63 -4.66
C HIS A 148 -7.87 -25.95 -5.54
N ARG A 149 -8.25 -25.04 -6.45
CA ARG A 149 -9.39 -25.23 -7.37
C ARG A 149 -9.21 -26.46 -8.26
N LEU A 150 -7.99 -26.73 -8.75
CA LEU A 150 -7.70 -27.92 -9.57
C LEU A 150 -7.80 -29.21 -8.75
N LEU A 151 -7.28 -29.21 -7.51
CA LEU A 151 -7.32 -30.35 -6.61
C LEU A 151 -8.76 -30.67 -6.16
N CYS A 152 -9.56 -29.65 -5.83
CA CYS A 152 -10.95 -29.78 -5.40
C CYS A 152 -11.89 -30.44 -6.42
N LYS A 153 -11.48 -30.55 -7.69
CA LYS A 153 -12.21 -31.34 -8.70
C LYS A 153 -12.19 -32.85 -8.43
N HIS A 154 -11.22 -33.33 -7.64
CA HIS A 154 -10.98 -34.75 -7.43
C HIS A 154 -11.03 -35.18 -5.95
N MET A 155 -10.90 -34.22 -5.02
CA MET A 155 -10.88 -34.46 -3.58
C MET A 155 -11.61 -33.34 -2.82
N THR A 156 -11.95 -33.60 -1.57
CA THR A 156 -12.60 -32.64 -0.69
C THR A 156 -11.56 -32.01 0.23
N LEU A 157 -11.19 -30.76 -0.04
CA LEU A 157 -10.33 -29.94 0.83
C LEU A 157 -11.20 -28.91 1.57
N ASP A 158 -10.66 -28.38 2.65
CA ASP A 158 -11.24 -27.22 3.33
C ASP A 158 -11.30 -26.01 2.38
N SER A 159 -12.15 -25.03 2.66
CA SER A 159 -12.26 -23.84 1.81
C SER A 159 -10.92 -23.10 1.76
N PHE A 160 -10.56 -22.59 0.57
CA PHE A 160 -9.29 -21.89 0.41
C PHE A 160 -9.14 -20.73 1.40
N ASP A 161 -10.22 -19.99 1.63
CA ASP A 161 -10.21 -18.84 2.53
C ASP A 161 -10.02 -19.27 4.00
N ALA A 162 -10.52 -20.43 4.42
CA ALA A 162 -10.25 -20.99 5.75
C ALA A 162 -8.78 -21.39 5.89
N MET A 163 -8.24 -22.12 4.90
CA MET A 163 -6.82 -22.52 4.89
C MET A 163 -5.89 -21.30 4.89
N PHE A 164 -6.24 -20.27 4.12
CA PHE A 164 -5.49 -19.02 4.05
C PHE A 164 -5.54 -18.24 5.37
N ARG A 165 -6.73 -18.08 5.97
CA ARG A 165 -6.86 -17.40 7.27
C ARG A 165 -6.07 -18.12 8.36
N GLU A 166 -6.09 -19.45 8.37
CA GLU A 166 -5.30 -20.22 9.32
C GLU A 166 -3.79 -20.04 9.11
N ALA A 167 -3.29 -20.15 7.88
CA ALA A 167 -1.86 -19.90 7.58
C ALA A 167 -1.42 -18.45 7.89
N ASN A 168 -2.33 -17.50 7.72
CA ASN A 168 -2.12 -16.08 8.05
C ASN A 168 -2.35 -15.78 9.55
N HIS A 169 -2.65 -16.78 10.38
CA HIS A 169 -3.02 -16.64 11.80
C HIS A 169 -4.19 -15.68 12.06
N ASN A 170 -5.10 -15.53 11.09
CA ASN A 170 -6.25 -14.61 11.11
C ASN A 170 -7.59 -15.33 11.39
N VAL A 171 -7.55 -16.35 12.26
CA VAL A 171 -8.74 -17.09 12.72
C VAL A 171 -9.06 -16.75 14.17
N SER A 172 -8.07 -16.89 15.05
CA SER A 172 -8.17 -16.56 16.48
C SER A 172 -7.67 -15.16 16.82
N ALA A 173 -7.00 -14.49 15.88
CA ALA A 173 -6.50 -13.13 16.03
C ALA A 173 -7.21 -12.18 15.05
N PRO A 174 -7.37 -10.89 15.41
CA PRO A 174 -8.04 -9.90 14.57
C PRO A 174 -7.19 -9.45 13.36
N TYR A 175 -5.87 -9.62 13.44
CA TYR A 175 -4.94 -9.19 12.39
C TYR A 175 -4.02 -10.35 12.02
N GLY A 176 -3.94 -10.64 10.73
CA GLY A 176 -3.06 -11.67 10.21
C GLY A 176 -1.60 -11.22 10.11
N ARG A 177 -0.71 -12.20 9.93
CA ARG A 177 0.73 -12.04 9.70
C ARG A 177 1.06 -11.01 8.61
N ILE A 178 0.35 -11.05 7.48
CA ILE A 178 0.56 -10.12 6.36
C ILE A 178 0.32 -8.66 6.79
N THR A 179 -0.77 -8.39 7.51
CA THR A 179 -1.11 -7.04 7.98
C THR A 179 -0.05 -6.52 8.95
N LEU A 180 0.39 -7.37 9.88
CA LEU A 180 1.43 -7.02 10.84
C LEU A 180 2.78 -6.74 10.15
N HIS A 181 3.15 -7.54 9.16
CA HIS A 181 4.38 -7.32 8.39
C HIS A 181 4.33 -6.06 7.54
N VAL A 182 3.19 -5.76 6.89
CA VAL A 182 3.00 -4.50 6.17
C VAL A 182 3.20 -3.31 7.11
N PHE A 183 2.62 -3.33 8.30
CA PHE A 183 2.84 -2.26 9.28
C PHE A 183 4.31 -2.16 9.73
N TRP A 184 4.96 -3.29 9.99
CA TRP A 184 6.36 -3.35 10.38
C TRP A 184 7.27 -2.73 9.29
N GLU A 185 7.10 -3.14 8.04
CA GLU A 185 7.82 -2.58 6.90
C GLU A 185 7.51 -1.10 6.67
N LEU A 186 6.27 -0.67 6.91
CA LEU A 186 5.92 0.74 6.84
C LEU A 186 6.74 1.56 7.85
N ASN A 187 6.75 1.12 9.10
CA ASN A 187 7.41 1.82 10.19
C ASN A 187 8.95 1.84 10.05
N PHE A 188 9.56 0.70 9.68
CA PHE A 188 11.02 0.55 9.71
C PHE A 188 11.74 0.76 8.38
N ASP A 189 11.07 0.64 7.23
CA ASP A 189 11.70 0.82 5.90
C ASP A 189 10.99 1.90 5.06
N PHE A 190 9.68 1.81 4.86
CA PHE A 190 8.97 2.70 3.93
C PHE A 190 9.04 4.18 4.32
N LEU A 191 8.59 4.53 5.53
CA LEU A 191 8.58 5.92 6.00
C LEU A 191 10.00 6.53 6.01
N PRO A 192 11.05 5.87 6.55
CA PRO A 192 12.39 6.44 6.63
C PRO A 192 13.22 6.37 5.35
N ASN A 193 12.97 5.44 4.43
CA ASN A 193 13.89 5.19 3.31
C ASN A 193 13.32 5.48 1.92
N TYR A 194 12.05 5.89 1.79
CA TYR A 194 11.44 6.16 0.50
C TYR A 194 11.19 7.64 0.22
N CYS A 195 11.33 8.01 -1.04
CA CYS A 195 11.13 9.36 -1.59
C CYS A 195 9.95 9.33 -2.56
N TYR A 196 8.90 10.08 -2.27
CA TYR A 196 7.75 10.21 -3.17
C TYR A 196 8.07 11.12 -4.36
N ASN A 197 7.60 10.75 -5.54
CA ASN A 197 7.62 11.57 -6.75
C ASN A 197 6.18 11.72 -7.27
N GLY A 198 5.59 12.89 -7.04
CA GLY A 198 4.21 13.20 -7.40
C GLY A 198 3.93 13.17 -8.90
N SER A 199 4.92 13.46 -9.74
CA SER A 199 4.74 13.40 -11.21
C SER A 199 4.56 11.97 -11.74
N THR A 200 5.19 10.99 -11.09
CA THR A 200 5.09 9.58 -11.49
C THR A 200 4.12 8.77 -10.63
N ASN A 201 3.65 9.36 -9.52
CA ASN A 201 2.89 8.70 -8.46
C ASN A 201 3.59 7.42 -7.96
N ARG A 202 4.90 7.53 -7.68
CA ARG A 202 5.74 6.41 -7.22
C ARG A 202 6.69 6.88 -6.13
N PHE A 203 7.00 5.96 -5.23
CA PHE A 203 8.08 6.08 -4.28
C PHE A 203 9.29 5.30 -4.77
N VAL A 204 10.48 5.86 -4.56
CA VAL A 204 11.77 5.22 -4.84
C VAL A 204 12.65 5.29 -3.59
N ARG A 205 13.62 4.39 -3.44
CA ARG A 205 14.55 4.45 -2.30
C ARG A 205 15.37 5.75 -2.33
N THR A 206 15.68 6.28 -1.15
CA THR A 206 16.55 7.45 -0.98
C THR A 206 17.94 7.19 -1.56
N ALA A 207 18.56 8.23 -2.13
CA ALA A 207 19.94 8.17 -2.58
C ALA A 207 20.96 8.04 -1.43
N ILE A 208 20.62 8.60 -0.25
CA ILE A 208 21.43 8.53 0.96
C ILE A 208 20.58 7.93 2.08
N PRO A 209 20.91 6.72 2.58
CA PRO A 209 20.21 6.15 3.72
C PRO A 209 20.62 6.88 4.99
N PHE A 210 19.68 7.58 5.61
CA PHE A 210 19.86 8.21 6.93
C PHE A 210 19.50 7.26 8.08
N THR A 211 18.67 6.25 7.80
CA THR A 211 18.26 5.21 8.73
C THR A 211 18.80 3.86 8.24
N GLN A 212 19.25 3.02 9.17
CA GLN A 212 19.70 1.67 8.83
C GLN A 212 18.51 0.82 8.38
N GLU A 213 18.69 0.08 7.29
CA GLU A 213 17.68 -0.88 6.86
C GLU A 213 17.52 -1.97 7.93
N PRO A 214 16.27 -2.41 8.19
CA PRO A 214 16.04 -3.46 9.18
C PRO A 214 16.71 -4.76 8.73
N GLN A 215 17.35 -5.45 9.69
CA GLN A 215 17.89 -6.77 9.43
C GLN A 215 16.73 -7.76 9.26
N ARG A 216 16.68 -8.41 8.09
CA ARG A 216 15.66 -9.41 7.76
C ARG A 216 16.26 -10.81 7.82
N ASP A 217 15.51 -11.75 8.40
CA ASP A 217 15.88 -13.16 8.39
C ASP A 217 15.76 -13.72 6.98
N LYS A 218 16.68 -14.62 6.60
CA LYS A 218 16.64 -15.21 5.25
C LYS A 218 15.49 -16.21 5.14
N PRO A 219 14.79 -16.24 3.99
CA PRO A 219 13.73 -17.22 3.77
C PRO A 219 14.27 -18.65 3.80
N ALA A 220 13.46 -19.57 4.33
CA ALA A 220 13.78 -20.99 4.33
C ALA A 220 13.88 -21.55 2.90
N ASN A 221 14.90 -22.37 2.64
CA ASN A 221 15.04 -23.02 1.34
C ASN A 221 14.05 -24.19 1.22
N VAL A 222 13.00 -24.01 0.42
CA VAL A 222 11.94 -24.99 0.21
C VAL A 222 11.95 -25.61 -1.17
N GLN A 223 11.36 -26.80 -1.26
CA GLN A 223 11.22 -27.48 -2.55
C GLN A 223 10.39 -26.64 -3.53
N PRO A 224 10.72 -26.63 -4.84
CA PRO A 224 10.08 -25.74 -5.82
C PRO A 224 8.56 -25.87 -5.92
N TYR A 225 8.02 -27.06 -5.61
CA TYR A 225 6.60 -27.33 -5.65
C TYR A 225 5.79 -26.74 -4.49
N TYR A 226 6.44 -26.20 -3.45
CA TYR A 226 5.77 -25.35 -2.45
C TYR A 226 5.69 -23.88 -2.90
N LEU A 227 6.45 -23.48 -3.93
CA LEU A 227 6.48 -22.10 -4.47
C LEU A 227 5.70 -22.01 -5.78
N TYR A 228 6.35 -21.92 -6.95
CA TYR A 228 5.68 -21.77 -8.25
C TYR A 228 5.50 -23.10 -9.00
N GLY A 229 5.95 -24.22 -8.43
CA GLY A 229 5.77 -25.57 -8.97
C GLY A 229 7.07 -26.23 -9.42
N SER A 230 7.94 -25.49 -10.12
CA SER A 230 9.20 -26.02 -10.67
C SER A 230 10.30 -24.97 -10.68
N LYS A 231 11.57 -25.40 -10.77
CA LYS A 231 12.70 -24.45 -10.82
C LYS A 231 12.61 -23.44 -11.98
N PRO A 232 12.26 -23.83 -13.23
CA PRO A 232 12.09 -22.87 -14.31
C PRO A 232 10.96 -21.86 -14.05
N LEU A 233 9.85 -22.31 -13.45
CA LEU A 233 8.75 -21.41 -13.09
C LEU A 233 9.16 -20.44 -11.98
N ASN A 234 9.89 -20.88 -10.96
CA ASN A 234 10.39 -20.00 -9.91
C ASN A 234 11.28 -18.88 -10.48
N ILE A 235 12.18 -19.21 -11.41
CA ILE A 235 13.05 -18.22 -12.07
C ILE A 235 12.22 -17.26 -12.92
N ALA A 236 11.27 -17.78 -13.71
CA ALA A 236 10.41 -16.96 -14.56
C ALA A 236 9.60 -15.94 -13.75
N TYR A 237 8.94 -16.39 -12.68
CA TYR A 237 8.16 -15.51 -11.82
C TYR A 237 9.04 -14.52 -11.05
N SER A 238 10.18 -14.95 -10.52
CA SER A 238 11.13 -14.04 -9.87
C SER A 238 11.60 -12.93 -10.82
N HIS A 239 11.85 -13.25 -12.09
CA HIS A 239 12.20 -12.25 -13.10
C HIS A 239 11.04 -11.29 -13.40
N ILE A 240 9.81 -11.79 -13.53
CA ILE A 240 8.62 -10.94 -13.74
C ILE A 240 8.47 -9.96 -12.57
N TYR A 241 8.55 -10.45 -11.32
CA TYR A 241 8.33 -9.63 -10.13
C TYR A 241 9.52 -8.76 -9.74
N SER A 242 10.73 -9.03 -10.28
CA SER A 242 11.88 -8.13 -10.12
C SER A 242 11.60 -6.70 -10.59
N SER A 243 10.70 -6.55 -11.58
CA SER A 243 10.28 -5.24 -12.10
C SER A 243 9.53 -4.37 -11.09
N TYR A 244 9.02 -4.97 -10.00
CA TYR A 244 8.27 -4.28 -8.95
C TYR A 244 9.14 -3.94 -7.73
N ARG A 245 10.41 -4.37 -7.67
CA ARG A 245 11.26 -4.21 -6.48
C ARG A 245 11.87 -2.82 -6.30
N ASN A 246 11.93 -2.03 -7.36
CA ASN A 246 12.65 -0.75 -7.34
C ASN A 246 11.76 0.45 -7.04
N PHE A 247 10.45 0.25 -6.82
CA PHE A 247 9.52 1.33 -6.51
C PHE A 247 8.31 0.82 -5.72
N VAL A 248 7.62 1.72 -5.01
CA VAL A 248 6.27 1.49 -4.48
C VAL A 248 5.29 2.43 -5.20
N GLY A 249 4.09 1.97 -5.52
CA GLY A 249 3.16 2.73 -6.35
C GLY A 249 1.81 2.02 -6.50
N PRO A 250 0.95 2.44 -7.45
CA PRO A 250 -0.42 1.93 -7.59
C PRO A 250 -0.58 0.40 -7.57
N PRO A 251 0.26 -0.44 -8.23
CA PRO A 251 0.12 -1.89 -8.13
C PRO A 251 0.27 -2.39 -6.69
N HIS A 252 1.25 -1.88 -5.95
CA HIS A 252 1.50 -2.24 -4.56
C HIS A 252 0.34 -1.82 -3.66
N PHE A 253 -0.14 -0.58 -3.78
CA PHE A 253 -1.28 -0.10 -2.98
C PHE A 253 -2.56 -0.91 -3.22
N LYS A 254 -2.84 -1.31 -4.47
CA LYS A 254 -3.98 -2.20 -4.78
C LYS A 254 -3.84 -3.57 -4.12
N THR A 255 -2.65 -4.15 -4.16
CA THR A 255 -2.38 -5.43 -3.50
C THR A 255 -2.52 -5.31 -1.98
N ILE A 256 -2.01 -4.22 -1.39
CA ILE A 256 -2.17 -3.93 0.05
C ILE A 256 -3.65 -3.82 0.40
N CYS A 257 -4.47 -3.08 -0.37
CA CYS A 257 -5.91 -2.95 -0.12
C CYS A 257 -6.61 -4.31 -0.08
N ARG A 258 -6.38 -5.16 -1.09
CA ARG A 258 -6.99 -6.50 -1.19
C ARG A 258 -6.62 -7.43 -0.04
N LEU A 259 -5.35 -7.43 0.36
CA LEU A 259 -4.84 -8.36 1.37
C LEU A 259 -5.18 -7.91 2.80
N LEU A 260 -5.22 -6.60 3.06
CA LEU A 260 -5.53 -6.05 4.39
C LEU A 260 -7.05 -5.94 4.62
N GLY A 261 -7.82 -5.62 3.56
CA GLY A 261 -9.22 -5.26 3.66
C GLY A 261 -9.47 -4.05 4.57
N TYR A 262 -10.74 -3.73 4.83
CA TYR A 262 -11.11 -2.57 5.65
C TYR A 262 -10.49 -2.58 7.05
N GLN A 263 -10.53 -3.74 7.73
CA GLN A 263 -10.02 -3.86 9.10
C GLN A 263 -8.50 -3.67 9.18
N GLY A 264 -7.75 -4.22 8.21
CA GLY A 264 -6.30 -4.04 8.14
C GLY A 264 -5.91 -2.60 7.79
N ILE A 265 -6.62 -1.96 6.86
CA ILE A 265 -6.38 -0.55 6.51
C ILE A 265 -6.65 0.36 7.71
N ALA A 266 -7.74 0.13 8.44
CA ALA A 266 -8.09 0.92 9.60
C ALA A 266 -7.01 0.89 10.69
N VAL A 267 -6.50 -0.30 11.06
CA VAL A 267 -5.44 -0.41 12.08
C VAL A 267 -4.14 0.23 11.60
N VAL A 268 -3.76 0.04 10.33
CA VAL A 268 -2.55 0.68 9.78
C VAL A 268 -2.68 2.20 9.82
N MET A 269 -3.82 2.77 9.46
CA MET A 269 -4.05 4.21 9.56
C MET A 269 -3.99 4.71 11.01
N GLU A 270 -4.56 3.98 11.96
CA GLU A 270 -4.51 4.36 13.38
C GLU A 270 -3.09 4.33 13.94
N GLU A 271 -2.29 3.31 13.62
CA GLU A 271 -0.90 3.23 14.05
C GLU A 271 -0.02 4.28 13.36
N LEU A 272 -0.24 4.57 12.07
CA LEU A 272 0.43 5.67 11.37
C LEU A 272 0.13 7.02 12.03
N LEU A 273 -1.11 7.25 12.46
CA LEU A 273 -1.46 8.46 13.22
C LEU A 273 -0.72 8.55 14.56
N LYS A 274 -0.49 7.42 15.25
CA LYS A 274 0.32 7.39 16.49
C LYS A 274 1.78 7.72 16.21
N ILE A 275 2.35 7.22 15.12
CA ILE A 275 3.72 7.55 14.67
C ILE A 275 3.82 9.06 14.38
N VAL A 276 2.89 9.60 13.58
CA VAL A 276 2.83 11.04 13.27
C VAL A 276 2.69 11.87 14.54
N LYS A 277 1.83 11.46 15.49
CA LYS A 277 1.70 12.11 16.78
C LYS A 277 3.02 12.11 17.56
N SER A 278 3.69 10.96 17.62
CA SER A 278 4.97 10.81 18.33
C SER A 278 6.06 11.70 17.74
N LEU A 279 6.16 11.77 16.40
CA LEU A 279 7.13 12.63 15.71
C LEU A 279 6.80 14.12 15.91
N LEU A 280 5.53 14.51 15.71
CA LEU A 280 5.10 15.91 15.82
C LEU A 280 5.17 16.45 17.25
N GLN A 281 4.90 15.63 18.27
CA GLN A 281 4.93 16.05 19.69
C GLN A 281 6.26 15.75 20.38
N GLY A 282 7.10 14.92 19.78
CA GLY A 282 8.42 14.53 20.28
C GLY A 282 9.54 15.28 19.55
N THR A 283 10.20 14.60 18.62
CA THR A 283 11.43 15.07 17.96
C THR A 283 11.22 16.37 17.20
N ILE A 284 10.19 16.45 16.35
CA ILE A 284 9.93 17.64 15.52
C ILE A 284 9.61 18.84 16.41
N LEU A 285 8.82 18.66 17.48
CA LEU A 285 8.50 19.76 18.41
C LEU A 285 9.76 20.31 19.08
N GLN A 286 10.67 19.44 19.53
CA GLN A 286 11.93 19.84 20.17
C GLN A 286 12.82 20.61 19.20
N TYR A 287 12.97 20.13 17.97
CA TYR A 287 13.71 20.84 16.93
C TYR A 287 13.04 22.17 16.55
N VAL A 288 11.71 22.22 16.46
CA VAL A 288 10.98 23.47 16.17
C VAL A 288 11.20 24.51 17.27
N LYS A 289 11.16 24.12 18.55
CA LYS A 289 11.47 25.02 19.68
C LYS A 289 12.90 25.55 19.58
N THR A 290 13.86 24.66 19.36
CA THR A 290 15.28 25.01 19.24
C THR A 290 15.52 25.94 18.04
N LEU A 291 14.99 25.59 16.87
CA LEU A 291 15.20 26.37 15.65
C LEU A 291 14.48 27.71 15.68
N ILE A 292 13.33 27.85 16.36
CA ILE A 292 12.68 29.16 16.54
C ILE A 292 13.51 30.08 17.43
N GLU A 293 14.24 29.56 18.42
CA GLU A 293 15.18 30.37 19.21
C GLU A 293 16.41 30.80 18.40
N VAL A 294 16.86 29.94 17.48
CA VAL A 294 17.97 30.24 16.55
C VAL A 294 17.54 31.18 15.42
N MET A 295 16.25 31.21 15.07
CA MET A 295 15.72 32.11 14.03
C MET A 295 15.94 33.59 14.40
N PRO A 296 16.20 34.45 13.40
CA PRO A 296 16.28 35.89 13.64
C PRO A 296 14.95 36.40 14.19
N LYS A 297 14.98 37.12 15.32
CA LYS A 297 13.76 37.64 15.98
C LYS A 297 12.85 38.42 15.02
N ILE A 298 13.46 39.18 14.12
CA ILE A 298 12.80 40.02 13.13
C ILE A 298 13.55 39.85 11.80
N CYS A 299 12.84 39.45 10.75
CA CYS A 299 13.37 39.35 9.40
C CYS A 299 12.44 40.05 8.41
N ARG A 300 12.81 41.29 8.06
CA ARG A 300 12.08 42.12 7.10
C ARG A 300 12.32 41.64 5.68
N LEU A 301 11.32 41.78 4.82
CA LEU A 301 11.50 41.62 3.38
C LEU A 301 12.10 42.92 2.82
N PRO A 302 13.34 42.92 2.31
CA PRO A 302 13.95 44.13 1.78
C PRO A 302 13.18 44.62 0.55
N ARG A 303 13.17 45.94 0.34
CA ARG A 303 12.45 46.52 -0.80
C ARG A 303 13.13 46.19 -2.13
N HIS A 304 12.41 46.39 -3.23
CA HIS A 304 12.88 46.02 -4.56
C HIS A 304 14.11 46.84 -5.01
N GLU A 305 14.34 48.02 -4.43
CA GLU A 305 15.49 48.87 -4.77
C GLU A 305 16.85 48.26 -4.37
N TYR A 306 16.87 47.35 -3.40
CA TYR A 306 18.09 46.64 -3.00
C TYR A 306 18.59 45.67 -4.07
N GLY A 307 17.74 45.28 -5.02
CA GLY A 307 18.03 44.29 -6.06
C GLY A 307 18.12 42.85 -5.53
N SER A 308 17.87 41.90 -6.41
CA SER A 308 17.89 40.48 -6.08
C SER A 308 19.23 39.94 -5.56
N PRO A 309 20.42 40.42 -5.99
CA PRO A 309 21.69 39.99 -5.40
C PRO A 309 21.84 40.41 -3.93
N GLY A 310 21.50 41.67 -3.62
CA GLY A 310 21.55 42.19 -2.25
C GLY A 310 20.53 41.52 -1.32
N ILE A 311 19.35 41.17 -1.84
CA ILE A 311 18.34 40.41 -1.09
C ILE A 311 18.83 38.99 -0.79
N LEU A 312 19.46 38.33 -1.75
CA LEU A 312 20.05 37.00 -1.53
C LEU A 312 21.15 37.05 -0.46
N GLU A 313 22.03 38.06 -0.52
CA GLU A 313 23.07 38.26 0.50
C GLU A 313 22.48 38.50 1.89
N PHE A 314 21.44 39.33 1.97
CA PHE A 314 20.71 39.62 3.19
C PHE A 314 20.12 38.35 3.82
N PHE A 315 19.38 37.54 3.04
CA PHE A 315 18.81 36.30 3.57
C PHE A 315 19.88 35.29 3.98
N HIS A 316 20.97 35.20 3.22
CA HIS A 316 22.07 34.32 3.59
C HIS A 316 22.76 34.76 4.89
N HIS A 317 22.80 36.06 5.21
CA HIS A 317 23.31 36.53 6.49
C HIS A 317 22.31 36.29 7.63
N GLN A 318 21.03 36.63 7.43
CA GLN A 318 20.00 36.49 8.46
C GLN A 318 19.67 35.04 8.82
N LEU A 319 19.80 34.11 7.85
CA LEU A 319 19.48 32.70 8.04
C LEU A 319 20.73 31.82 8.21
N LYS A 320 21.90 32.43 8.45
CA LYS A 320 23.19 31.73 8.53
C LYS A 320 23.14 30.56 9.52
N ASP A 321 22.62 30.79 10.72
CA ASP A 321 22.60 29.79 11.78
C ASP A 321 21.67 28.60 11.46
N ILE A 322 20.64 28.82 10.63
CA ILE A 322 19.77 27.74 10.12
C ILE A 322 20.46 26.97 8.99
N ILE A 323 21.18 27.68 8.10
CA ILE A 323 21.93 27.07 6.99
C ILE A 323 23.06 26.16 7.51
N GLU A 324 23.75 26.59 8.56
CA GLU A 324 24.88 25.89 9.18
C GLU A 324 24.44 24.85 10.24
N TYR A 325 23.13 24.70 10.48
CA TYR A 325 22.61 23.75 11.45
C TYR A 325 22.84 22.30 10.99
N ALA A 326 23.76 21.60 11.66
CA ALA A 326 24.25 20.28 11.24
C ALA A 326 23.14 19.22 11.12
N GLU A 327 22.22 19.21 12.09
CA GLU A 327 21.15 18.19 12.20
C GLU A 327 19.92 18.50 11.33
N LEU A 328 19.95 19.59 10.55
CA LEU A 328 18.78 20.03 9.76
C LEU A 328 18.38 18.96 8.73
N LYS A 329 19.36 18.38 8.05
CA LYS A 329 19.11 17.36 7.02
C LYS A 329 18.92 15.98 7.64
N THR A 330 19.77 15.58 8.59
CA THR A 330 19.80 14.22 9.13
C THR A 330 18.61 13.90 10.02
N ASP A 331 18.11 14.88 10.79
CA ASP A 331 17.08 14.63 11.79
C ASP A 331 15.79 15.37 11.48
N VAL A 332 15.87 16.67 11.16
CA VAL A 332 14.67 17.50 10.93
C VAL A 332 13.99 17.13 9.61
N PHE A 333 14.71 17.16 8.48
CA PHE A 333 14.15 16.79 7.17
C PHE A 333 13.78 15.31 7.09
N GLN A 334 14.56 14.45 7.76
CA GLN A 334 14.26 13.02 7.92
C GLN A 334 12.92 12.81 8.63
N SER A 335 12.74 13.41 9.80
CA SER A 335 11.50 13.29 10.59
C SER A 335 10.30 13.86 9.84
N LEU A 336 10.47 15.00 9.16
CA LEU A 336 9.41 15.58 8.34
C LEU A 336 9.06 14.70 7.14
N ARG A 337 10.05 14.08 6.48
CA ARG A 337 9.77 13.14 5.38
C ARG A 337 8.95 11.95 5.87
N GLU A 338 9.27 11.38 7.04
CA GLU A 338 8.49 10.28 7.62
C GLU A 338 7.03 10.66 7.85
N VAL A 339 6.78 11.85 8.40
CA VAL A 339 5.41 12.38 8.56
C VAL A 339 4.72 12.54 7.20
N GLY A 340 5.42 13.07 6.20
CA GLY A 340 4.86 13.29 4.87
C GLY A 340 4.56 11.99 4.13
N ASN A 341 5.46 11.00 4.23
CA ASN A 341 5.25 9.67 3.68
C ASN A 341 4.06 8.97 4.34
N ALA A 342 3.84 9.17 5.64
CA ALA A 342 2.66 8.63 6.34
C ALA A 342 1.36 9.28 5.84
N ILE A 343 1.33 10.61 5.68
CA ILE A 343 0.19 11.33 5.13
C ILE A 343 -0.10 10.87 3.69
N LEU A 344 0.94 10.77 2.85
CA LEU A 344 0.84 10.28 1.49
C LEU A 344 0.34 8.83 1.42
N PHE A 345 0.81 7.96 2.32
CA PHE A 345 0.33 6.58 2.40
C PHE A 345 -1.18 6.54 2.66
N CYS A 346 -1.67 7.30 3.63
CA CYS A 346 -3.11 7.41 3.92
C CYS A 346 -3.92 7.91 2.72
N LEU A 347 -3.42 8.90 1.99
CA LEU A 347 -4.07 9.41 0.77
C LEU A 347 -4.12 8.35 -0.34
N LEU A 348 -3.00 7.69 -0.61
CA LEU A 348 -2.88 6.77 -1.73
C LEU A 348 -3.58 5.44 -1.49
N ILE A 349 -3.61 4.95 -0.24
CA ILE A 349 -4.36 3.73 0.10
C ILE A 349 -5.87 3.97 0.01
N GLU A 350 -6.37 5.14 0.39
CA GLU A 350 -7.78 5.52 0.22
C GLU A 350 -8.17 5.61 -1.27
N GLN A 351 -7.31 6.18 -2.10
CA GLN A 351 -7.53 6.21 -3.55
C GLN A 351 -7.54 4.80 -4.14
N ALA A 352 -6.65 3.91 -3.69
CA ALA A 352 -6.62 2.52 -4.14
C ALA A 352 -7.87 1.76 -3.69
N LEU A 353 -8.31 1.96 -2.45
CA LEU A 353 -9.55 1.38 -1.91
C LEU A 353 -10.77 1.87 -2.71
N SER A 354 -10.85 3.16 -3.01
CA SER A 354 -11.94 3.72 -3.82
C SER A 354 -11.99 3.10 -5.23
N GLN A 355 -10.84 2.84 -5.85
CA GLN A 355 -10.79 2.17 -7.16
C GLN A 355 -11.26 0.71 -7.08
N GLU A 356 -10.95 0.02 -5.99
CA GLU A 356 -11.38 -1.35 -5.73
C GLU A 356 -12.90 -1.42 -5.51
N GLU A 357 -13.43 -0.58 -4.64
CA GLU A 357 -14.86 -0.50 -4.32
C GLU A 357 -15.71 -0.17 -5.57
N VAL A 358 -15.26 0.77 -6.40
CA VAL A 358 -15.98 1.09 -7.65
C VAL A 358 -16.00 -0.10 -8.60
N CYS A 359 -14.91 -0.88 -8.69
CA CYS A 359 -14.90 -2.10 -9.49
C CYS A 359 -15.90 -3.12 -8.93
N ASP A 360 -15.99 -3.28 -7.62
CA ASP A 360 -16.96 -4.18 -6.98
C ASP A 360 -18.40 -3.73 -7.26
N LEU A 361 -18.70 -2.44 -7.14
CA LEU A 361 -20.01 -1.87 -7.45
C LEU A 361 -20.41 -2.06 -8.91
N LEU A 362 -19.46 -1.96 -9.85
CA LEU A 362 -19.72 -2.21 -11.27
C LEU A 362 -20.07 -3.68 -11.54
N HIS A 363 -19.45 -4.63 -10.83
CA HIS A 363 -19.81 -6.04 -10.94
C HIS A 363 -21.12 -6.37 -10.21
N ALA A 364 -21.46 -5.64 -9.14
CA ALA A 364 -22.70 -5.79 -8.39
C ALA A 364 -23.92 -5.18 -9.10
N ALA A 365 -23.72 -4.11 -9.89
CA ALA A 365 -24.78 -3.32 -10.52
C ALA A 365 -25.88 -4.15 -11.23
N PRO A 366 -25.57 -5.19 -12.04
CA PRO A 366 -26.61 -6.00 -12.70
C PRO A 366 -27.52 -6.75 -11.72
N PHE A 367 -27.01 -7.13 -10.55
CA PHE A 367 -27.74 -7.89 -9.54
C PHE A 367 -28.54 -7.01 -8.58
N GLN A 368 -28.21 -5.71 -8.54
CA GLN A 368 -28.84 -4.67 -7.70
C GLN A 368 -29.77 -3.75 -8.50
N ASN A 369 -30.11 -4.12 -9.74
CA ASN A 369 -30.99 -3.35 -10.63
C ASN A 369 -30.45 -1.94 -10.97
N ILE A 370 -29.13 -1.77 -11.02
CA ILE A 370 -28.48 -0.51 -11.43
C ILE A 370 -28.17 -0.60 -12.92
N LEU A 371 -28.86 0.20 -13.72
CA LEU A 371 -28.72 0.21 -15.18
C LEU A 371 -28.09 1.52 -15.67
N PRO A 372 -27.13 1.47 -16.61
CA PRO A 372 -26.56 2.67 -17.19
C PRO A 372 -27.58 3.41 -18.05
N ARG A 373 -27.37 4.70 -18.24
CA ARG A 373 -28.19 5.53 -19.14
C ARG A 373 -28.10 5.01 -20.58
N VAL A 374 -29.24 4.72 -21.18
CA VAL A 374 -29.34 4.15 -22.53
C VAL A 374 -29.45 5.26 -23.57
N TYR A 375 -28.85 5.05 -24.74
CA TYR A 375 -29.05 5.91 -25.91
C TYR A 375 -30.53 5.90 -26.34
N ILE A 376 -31.09 7.07 -26.63
CA ILE A 376 -32.50 7.26 -27.02
C ILE A 376 -32.53 7.66 -28.49
N LYS A 377 -33.37 7.00 -29.30
CA LYS A 377 -33.62 7.42 -30.69
C LYS A 377 -34.66 8.55 -30.74
N GLU A 378 -34.65 9.37 -31.78
CA GLU A 378 -35.67 10.41 -31.97
C GLU A 378 -37.09 9.82 -31.89
N GLY A 379 -37.94 10.45 -31.06
CA GLY A 379 -39.32 10.00 -30.80
C GLY A 379 -39.49 9.04 -29.62
N GLU A 380 -38.42 8.53 -29.01
CA GLU A 380 -38.53 7.68 -27.80
C GLU A 380 -38.39 8.48 -26.50
N ARG A 381 -39.13 8.07 -25.47
CA ARG A 381 -38.98 8.62 -24.11
C ARG A 381 -38.02 7.75 -23.29
N LEU A 382 -37.08 8.39 -22.57
CA LEU A 382 -36.09 7.70 -21.71
C LEU A 382 -36.75 6.71 -20.75
N GLU A 383 -37.81 7.16 -20.07
CA GLU A 383 -38.53 6.39 -19.05
C GLU A 383 -39.08 5.06 -19.57
N VAL A 384 -39.68 5.08 -20.77
CA VAL A 384 -40.26 3.88 -21.38
C VAL A 384 -39.16 2.88 -21.72
N ARG A 385 -38.03 3.37 -22.22
CA ARG A 385 -36.89 2.53 -22.59
C ARG A 385 -36.17 1.96 -21.37
N MET A 386 -36.00 2.75 -20.30
CA MET A 386 -35.46 2.30 -19.03
C MET A 386 -36.35 1.21 -18.40
N LYS A 387 -37.68 1.40 -18.36
CA LYS A 387 -38.62 0.38 -17.85
C LYS A 387 -38.57 -0.93 -18.64
N ARG A 388 -38.45 -0.86 -19.96
CA ARG A 388 -38.26 -2.08 -20.79
C ARG A 388 -36.95 -2.79 -20.47
N LEU A 389 -35.88 -2.03 -20.21
CA LEU A 389 -34.58 -2.60 -19.86
C LEU A 389 -34.58 -3.22 -18.46
N GLU A 390 -35.23 -2.55 -17.50
CA GLU A 390 -35.48 -3.08 -16.17
C GLU A 390 -36.26 -4.40 -16.22
N ALA A 391 -37.33 -4.47 -17.02
CA ALA A 391 -38.08 -5.71 -17.23
C ALA A 391 -37.21 -6.84 -17.84
N LYS A 392 -36.26 -6.50 -18.73
CA LYS A 392 -35.33 -7.46 -19.32
C LYS A 392 -34.36 -8.05 -18.28
N TYR A 393 -33.88 -7.23 -17.35
CA TYR A 393 -32.90 -7.63 -16.32
C TYR A 393 -33.52 -8.00 -14.97
N ALA A 394 -34.83 -7.87 -14.80
CA ALA A 394 -35.56 -8.30 -13.61
C ALA A 394 -35.20 -9.73 -13.13
N PRO A 395 -34.94 -10.73 -14.00
CA PRO A 395 -34.52 -12.06 -13.53
C PRO A 395 -33.15 -12.11 -12.83
N LEU A 396 -32.29 -11.12 -13.06
CA LEU A 396 -30.96 -11.02 -12.42
C LEU A 396 -31.02 -10.34 -11.05
N HIS A 397 -32.12 -9.65 -10.73
CA HIS A 397 -32.25 -8.91 -9.49
C HIS A 397 -32.31 -9.89 -8.30
N LEU A 398 -31.24 -9.93 -7.51
CA LEU A 398 -30.97 -11.02 -6.59
C LEU A 398 -31.95 -11.07 -5.41
N VAL A 399 -32.17 -9.94 -4.74
CA VAL A 399 -33.00 -9.89 -3.52
C VAL A 399 -34.45 -10.28 -3.81
N PRO A 400 -35.16 -9.70 -4.82
CA PRO A 400 -36.52 -10.12 -5.14
C PRO A 400 -36.63 -11.58 -5.61
N LEU A 401 -35.59 -12.10 -6.27
CA LEU A 401 -35.56 -13.49 -6.69
C LEU A 401 -35.52 -14.45 -5.49
N ILE A 402 -34.69 -14.14 -4.49
CA ILE A 402 -34.58 -14.92 -3.25
C ILE A 402 -35.83 -14.72 -2.38
N GLU A 403 -36.43 -13.53 -2.36
CA GLU A 403 -37.71 -13.31 -1.67
C GLU A 403 -38.85 -14.15 -2.24
N ARG A 404 -38.82 -14.43 -3.54
CA ARG A 404 -39.83 -15.26 -4.21
C ARG A 404 -39.61 -16.76 -4.05
N LEU A 405 -38.35 -17.22 -4.02
CA LEU A 405 -38.00 -18.65 -4.14
C LEU A 405 -37.24 -19.22 -2.93
N GLY A 406 -36.71 -18.37 -2.07
CA GLY A 406 -35.81 -18.73 -0.98
C GLY A 406 -36.52 -18.94 0.36
N THR A 407 -35.76 -19.50 1.30
CA THR A 407 -36.21 -19.65 2.69
C THR A 407 -36.07 -18.34 3.46
N PRO A 408 -36.77 -18.17 4.61
CA PRO A 408 -36.62 -16.98 5.45
C PRO A 408 -35.17 -16.68 5.86
N GLN A 409 -34.36 -17.72 6.10
CA GLN A 409 -32.94 -17.58 6.41
C GLN A 409 -32.14 -17.04 5.23
N GLN A 410 -32.42 -17.54 4.01
CA GLN A 410 -31.76 -17.07 2.80
C GLN A 410 -32.11 -15.61 2.49
N ILE A 411 -33.36 -15.21 2.74
CA ILE A 411 -33.82 -13.82 2.55
C ILE A 411 -33.06 -12.88 3.48
N ALA A 412 -32.94 -13.22 4.77
CA ALA A 412 -32.20 -12.42 5.74
C ALA A 412 -30.72 -12.24 5.31
N ILE A 413 -30.05 -13.34 4.97
CA ILE A 413 -28.65 -13.34 4.51
C ILE A 413 -28.49 -12.53 3.22
N ALA A 414 -29.43 -12.65 2.27
CA ALA A 414 -29.37 -11.92 1.01
C ALA A 414 -29.53 -10.41 1.19
N ARG A 415 -30.41 -9.97 2.10
CA ARG A 415 -30.60 -8.55 2.42
C ARG A 415 -29.37 -7.95 3.10
N GLU A 416 -28.77 -8.67 4.04
CA GLU A 416 -27.51 -8.24 4.68
C GLU A 416 -26.36 -8.18 3.66
N GLY A 417 -26.22 -9.20 2.81
CA GLY A 417 -25.20 -9.23 1.76
C GLY A 417 -25.36 -8.10 0.74
N ASP A 418 -26.59 -7.79 0.33
CA ASP A 418 -26.88 -6.66 -0.56
C ASP A 418 -26.52 -5.32 0.08
N LEU A 419 -26.84 -5.13 1.36
CA LEU A 419 -26.48 -3.94 2.13
C LEU A 419 -24.97 -3.74 2.17
N LEU A 420 -24.22 -4.78 2.52
CA LEU A 420 -22.76 -4.74 2.55
C LEU A 420 -22.13 -4.55 1.17
N THR A 421 -22.84 -4.89 0.09
CA THR A 421 -22.32 -4.74 -1.28
C THR A 421 -22.53 -3.33 -1.81
N LYS A 422 -23.67 -2.70 -1.53
CA LYS A 422 -23.99 -1.34 -1.99
C LYS A 422 -23.35 -0.23 -1.14
N GLU A 423 -23.19 -0.47 0.15
CA GLU A 423 -22.60 0.51 1.08
C GLU A 423 -21.08 0.39 1.07
N ARG A 424 -20.43 1.27 0.30
CA ARG A 424 -18.98 1.39 0.16
C ARG A 424 -18.52 2.80 0.53
N LEU A 425 -17.27 2.98 0.92
CA LEU A 425 -16.75 4.30 1.31
C LEU A 425 -16.81 5.29 0.14
N CYS A 426 -16.51 4.82 -1.08
CA CYS A 426 -16.57 5.63 -2.30
C CYS A 426 -17.95 6.24 -2.61
N CYS A 427 -19.03 5.80 -1.95
CA CYS A 427 -20.38 6.33 -2.14
C CYS A 427 -20.62 7.70 -1.48
N GLY A 428 -19.68 8.20 -0.65
CA GLY A 428 -19.80 9.54 -0.07
C GLY A 428 -18.96 9.81 1.19
N LEU A 429 -18.06 8.90 1.57
CA LEU A 429 -17.21 9.05 2.75
C LEU A 429 -15.75 9.25 2.32
N SER A 430 -15.01 10.05 3.10
CA SER A 430 -13.59 10.36 2.87
C SER A 430 -12.83 10.18 4.18
N MET A 431 -11.78 9.36 4.16
CA MET A 431 -10.98 9.07 5.36
C MET A 431 -9.89 10.15 5.56
N PHE A 432 -9.29 10.63 4.47
CA PHE A 432 -8.17 11.57 4.51
C PHE A 432 -8.50 12.86 5.26
N GLU A 433 -9.74 13.34 5.14
CA GLU A 433 -10.25 14.50 5.87
C GLU A 433 -10.19 14.29 7.40
N VAL A 434 -10.61 13.10 7.87
CA VAL A 434 -10.58 12.73 9.28
C VAL A 434 -9.14 12.62 9.77
N ILE A 435 -8.24 12.06 8.95
CA ILE A 435 -6.81 11.97 9.24
C ILE A 435 -6.21 13.37 9.44
N LEU A 436 -6.43 14.30 8.51
CA LEU A 436 -5.94 15.68 8.61
C LEU A 436 -6.49 16.40 9.85
N THR A 437 -7.78 16.23 10.16
CA THR A 437 -8.41 16.80 11.35
C THR A 437 -7.81 16.26 12.64
N ARG A 438 -7.49 14.95 12.69
CA ARG A 438 -6.78 14.36 13.82
C ARG A 438 -5.35 14.88 13.94
N ILE A 439 -4.60 15.02 12.84
CA ILE A 439 -3.25 15.58 12.86
C ILE A 439 -3.26 17.03 13.37
N ARG A 440 -4.26 17.84 12.98
CA ARG A 440 -4.44 19.21 13.52
C ARG A 440 -4.54 19.20 15.05
N SER A 441 -5.18 18.18 15.62
CA SER A 441 -5.29 18.05 17.07
C SER A 441 -3.96 17.80 17.79
N TYR A 442 -2.92 17.38 17.08
CA TYR A 442 -1.58 17.14 17.66
C TYR A 442 -0.75 18.43 17.78
N LEU A 443 -1.14 19.49 17.05
CA LEU A 443 -0.46 20.79 16.98
C LEU A 443 -1.05 21.81 17.99
N GLN A 444 -1.10 21.44 19.27
CA GLN A 444 -1.65 22.30 20.34
C GLN A 444 -0.61 23.18 21.03
N ASP A 445 0.68 22.82 20.96
CA ASP A 445 1.73 23.60 21.62
C ASP A 445 1.73 25.05 21.09
N PRO A 446 1.81 26.07 21.96
CA PRO A 446 1.77 27.46 21.55
C PRO A 446 2.89 27.83 20.57
N ILE A 447 4.02 27.11 20.57
CA ILE A 447 5.15 27.40 19.67
C ILE A 447 4.76 27.35 18.19
N TRP A 448 3.76 26.55 17.81
CA TRP A 448 3.32 26.43 16.42
C TRP A 448 2.69 27.72 15.88
N ARG A 449 1.98 28.46 16.75
CA ARG A 449 1.23 29.69 16.41
C ARG A 449 1.95 30.96 16.86
N GLY A 450 2.86 30.86 17.82
CA GLY A 450 3.53 32.00 18.42
C GLY A 450 2.62 32.85 19.33
N PRO A 451 3.18 33.92 19.92
CA PRO A 451 2.41 34.88 20.71
C PRO A 451 1.41 35.67 19.84
N PRO A 452 0.45 36.39 20.43
CA PRO A 452 -0.43 37.27 19.66
C PRO A 452 0.35 38.41 18.98
N PRO A 453 -0.08 38.87 17.80
CA PRO A 453 0.62 39.90 17.04
C PRO A 453 0.51 41.28 17.70
N THR A 454 1.61 42.04 17.64
CA THR A 454 1.74 43.38 18.23
C THR A 454 0.76 44.40 17.64
N ASN A 455 0.52 44.31 16.32
CA ASN A 455 -0.44 45.16 15.60
C ASN A 455 -1.90 44.72 15.78
N GLY A 456 -2.16 43.64 16.54
CA GLY A 456 -3.50 43.10 16.76
C GLY A 456 -4.12 42.39 15.54
N VAL A 457 -3.41 42.26 14.42
CA VAL A 457 -3.89 41.65 13.16
C VAL A 457 -3.12 40.37 12.84
N MET A 458 -1.84 40.48 12.53
CA MET A 458 -0.96 39.38 12.10
C MET A 458 0.51 39.76 12.23
N HIS A 459 1.37 38.78 12.47
CA HIS A 459 2.83 38.98 12.44
C HIS A 459 3.28 39.30 11.01
N VAL A 460 4.21 40.25 10.89
CA VAL A 460 4.71 40.70 9.59
C VAL A 460 6.20 40.45 9.52
N ASP A 461 6.99 41.07 10.39
CA ASP A 461 8.45 40.95 10.37
C ASP A 461 8.95 39.89 11.37
N GLU A 462 8.14 39.57 12.37
CA GLU A 462 8.46 38.65 13.45
C GLU A 462 8.53 37.19 12.96
N CYS A 463 9.57 36.46 13.37
CA CYS A 463 9.77 35.05 12.99
C CYS A 463 9.33 34.08 14.10
N VAL A 464 8.09 34.22 14.56
CA VAL A 464 7.54 33.47 15.70
C VAL A 464 6.53 32.38 15.32
N GLU A 465 6.08 32.34 14.06
CA GLU A 465 5.16 31.33 13.54
C GLU A 465 5.92 30.22 12.79
N PHE A 466 5.38 28.99 12.80
CA PHE A 466 6.01 27.85 12.11
C PHE A 466 6.27 28.11 10.62
N HIS A 467 5.36 28.78 9.90
CA HIS A 467 5.57 29.05 8.48
C HIS A 467 6.82 29.90 8.18
N ARG A 468 7.29 30.73 9.13
CA ARG A 468 8.54 31.50 8.98
C ARG A 468 9.75 30.59 9.11
N LEU A 469 9.72 29.63 10.04
CA LEU A 469 10.73 28.58 10.12
C LEU A 469 10.73 27.72 8.85
N TRP A 470 9.56 27.35 8.33
CA TRP A 470 9.44 26.62 7.06
C TRP A 470 10.00 27.43 5.89
N SER A 471 9.82 28.75 5.87
CA SER A 471 10.42 29.65 4.87
C SER A 471 11.95 29.63 4.91
N ALA A 472 12.53 29.54 6.11
CA ALA A 472 13.98 29.40 6.29
C ALA A 472 14.47 28.02 5.84
N MET A 473 13.76 26.94 6.17
CA MET A 473 14.05 25.60 5.66
C MET A 473 13.96 25.54 4.14
N GLN A 474 12.96 26.21 3.55
CA GLN A 474 12.81 26.36 2.11
C GLN A 474 13.97 27.07 1.48
N PHE A 475 14.48 28.12 2.12
CA PHE A 475 15.70 28.77 1.68
C PHE A 475 16.87 27.76 1.61
N VAL A 476 17.06 26.94 2.64
CA VAL A 476 18.15 25.94 2.66
C VAL A 476 18.04 24.91 1.54
N TYR A 477 16.89 24.26 1.35
CA TYR A 477 16.77 23.22 0.30
C TYR A 477 16.65 23.77 -1.12
N CYS A 478 16.39 25.08 -1.28
CA CYS A 478 16.46 25.75 -2.57
C CYS A 478 17.90 26.04 -3.02
N ILE A 479 18.86 26.17 -2.09
CA ILE A 479 20.27 26.44 -2.41
C ILE A 479 20.77 25.38 -3.40
N PRO A 480 21.27 25.77 -4.59
CA PRO A 480 21.86 24.85 -5.54
C PRO A 480 23.12 24.20 -4.95
N VAL A 481 23.17 22.88 -5.00
CA VAL A 481 24.33 22.07 -4.61
C VAL A 481 25.25 21.81 -5.80
N GLY A 482 26.48 21.34 -5.54
CA GLY A 482 27.43 20.98 -6.59
C GLY A 482 26.92 19.85 -7.50
N THR A 483 27.49 19.72 -8.70
CA THR A 483 27.02 18.75 -9.72
C THR A 483 27.10 17.28 -9.26
N ASN A 484 27.96 16.99 -8.28
CA ASN A 484 28.18 15.64 -7.72
C ASN A 484 27.53 15.45 -6.33
N GLU A 485 26.77 16.45 -5.86
CA GLU A 485 26.09 16.39 -4.57
C GLU A 485 24.61 16.06 -4.76
N PHE A 486 24.05 15.29 -3.83
CA PHE A 486 22.64 14.94 -3.87
C PHE A 486 21.77 16.10 -3.44
N THR A 487 20.70 16.35 -4.20
CA THR A 487 19.73 17.39 -3.90
C THR A 487 18.72 16.94 -2.83
N ALA A 488 18.02 17.90 -2.22
CA ALA A 488 17.00 17.57 -1.22
C ALA A 488 15.88 16.68 -1.78
N GLU A 489 15.47 16.90 -3.03
CA GLU A 489 14.47 16.08 -3.72
C GLU A 489 14.96 14.65 -4.01
N GLN A 490 16.26 14.41 -4.16
CA GLN A 490 16.83 13.06 -4.32
C GLN A 490 16.95 12.30 -2.99
N CYS A 491 17.09 13.02 -1.87
CA CYS A 491 17.24 12.45 -0.53
C CYS A 491 15.92 12.28 0.22
N PHE A 492 14.95 13.16 -0.02
CA PHE A 492 13.69 13.17 0.72
C PHE A 492 12.43 13.08 -0.14
N GLY A 493 12.54 13.32 -1.46
CA GLY A 493 11.39 13.41 -2.36
C GLY A 493 10.39 14.48 -1.94
N ASP A 494 9.16 14.31 -2.40
CA ASP A 494 8.07 15.25 -2.13
C ASP A 494 7.50 15.10 -0.71
N GLY A 495 7.81 13.98 -0.01
CA GLY A 495 7.33 13.72 1.35
C GLY A 495 7.70 14.83 2.34
N LEU A 496 8.91 15.39 2.23
CA LEU A 496 9.33 16.54 3.03
C LEU A 496 8.38 17.75 2.88
N ASN A 497 8.02 18.08 1.64
CA ASN A 497 7.14 19.21 1.34
C ASN A 497 5.70 18.91 1.76
N TRP A 498 5.23 17.67 1.59
CA TRP A 498 3.92 17.26 2.09
C TRP A 498 3.78 17.47 3.59
N ALA A 499 4.78 17.11 4.40
CA ALA A 499 4.73 17.37 5.84
C ALA A 499 4.73 18.86 6.18
N GLY A 500 5.68 19.63 5.63
CA GLY A 500 5.78 21.07 5.90
C GLY A 500 4.51 21.82 5.48
N CYS A 501 4.02 21.57 4.28
CA CYS A 501 2.78 22.14 3.78
C CYS A 501 1.54 21.70 4.58
N SER A 502 1.46 20.43 5.00
CA SER A 502 0.38 19.96 5.87
C SER A 502 0.36 20.72 7.19
N ILE A 503 1.49 20.90 7.88
CA ILE A 503 1.54 21.67 9.13
C ILE A 503 1.10 23.12 8.88
N VAL A 504 1.59 23.77 7.81
CA VAL A 504 1.22 25.16 7.46
C VAL A 504 -0.30 25.31 7.20
N VAL A 505 -0.92 24.36 6.49
CA VAL A 505 -2.37 24.37 6.22
C VAL A 505 -3.18 24.12 7.49
N LEU A 506 -2.81 23.12 8.29
CA LEU A 506 -3.54 22.75 9.50
C LEU A 506 -3.48 23.85 10.59
N LEU A 507 -2.43 24.68 10.58
CA LEU A 507 -2.32 25.87 11.43
C LEU A 507 -3.02 27.12 10.85
N GLY A 508 -3.56 27.06 9.64
CA GLY A 508 -4.17 28.21 8.96
C GLY A 508 -3.16 29.31 8.59
N GLN A 509 -1.89 28.94 8.37
CA GLN A 509 -0.78 29.86 8.11
C GLN A 509 -0.47 30.04 6.61
N GLN A 510 -1.10 29.28 5.72
CA GLN A 510 -0.77 29.26 4.29
C GLN A 510 -0.80 30.66 3.63
N ARG A 511 -1.86 31.45 3.84
CA ARG A 511 -1.96 32.78 3.20
C ARG A 511 -0.84 33.72 3.64
N ARG A 512 -0.38 33.59 4.89
CA ARG A 512 0.75 34.37 5.43
C ARG A 512 2.09 33.85 4.90
N PHE A 513 2.22 32.54 4.75
CA PHE A 513 3.36 31.91 4.09
C PHE A 513 3.52 32.42 2.64
N ASP A 514 2.46 32.38 1.84
CA ASP A 514 2.49 32.82 0.44
C ASP A 514 2.89 34.30 0.29
N LEU A 515 2.57 35.13 1.30
CA LEU A 515 2.90 36.55 1.32
C LEU A 515 4.32 36.84 1.83
N PHE A 516 4.77 36.11 2.86
CA PHE A 516 5.99 36.43 3.61
C PHE A 516 7.13 35.41 3.47
N ASP A 517 7.01 34.43 2.58
CA ASP A 517 8.12 33.52 2.30
C ASP A 517 9.33 34.26 1.68
N PHE A 518 10.51 33.96 2.21
CA PHE A 518 11.77 34.62 1.80
C PHE A 518 12.12 34.30 0.34
N CYS A 519 11.91 33.05 -0.07
CA CYS A 519 12.24 32.59 -1.41
C CYS A 519 11.28 33.18 -2.45
N TYR A 520 9.98 33.23 -2.16
CA TYR A 520 8.98 33.81 -3.05
C TYR A 520 9.23 35.30 -3.26
N HIS A 521 9.67 36.00 -2.22
CA HIS A 521 10.10 37.39 -2.34
C HIS A 521 11.34 37.54 -3.23
N LEU A 522 12.38 36.74 -2.99
CA LEU A 522 13.59 36.74 -3.83
C LEU A 522 13.26 36.47 -5.31
N LEU A 523 12.42 35.46 -5.58
CA LEU A 523 11.97 35.14 -6.94
C LEU A 523 11.19 36.31 -7.58
N LYS A 524 10.34 37.00 -6.82
CA LYS A 524 9.56 38.14 -7.30
C LYS A 524 10.49 39.29 -7.74
N VAL A 525 11.51 39.61 -6.95
CA VAL A 525 12.47 40.68 -7.28
C VAL A 525 13.40 40.26 -8.43
N GLN A 526 13.90 39.03 -8.43
CA GLN A 526 14.77 38.51 -9.49
C GLN A 526 14.07 38.52 -10.87
N ARG A 527 12.75 38.25 -10.90
CA ARG A 527 11.96 38.35 -12.13
C ARG A 527 11.80 39.78 -12.65
N GLN A 528 11.84 40.77 -11.75
CA GLN A 528 11.68 42.17 -12.12
C GLN A 528 13.01 42.77 -12.60
N ASP A 529 14.11 42.52 -11.89
CA ASP A 529 15.41 43.11 -12.24
C ASP A 529 16.23 42.28 -13.24
N GLY A 530 15.93 40.98 -13.38
CA GLY A 530 16.59 40.08 -14.33
C GLY A 530 18.06 39.83 -14.03
N LYS A 531 18.55 40.19 -12.84
CA LYS A 531 19.98 40.05 -12.50
C LYS A 531 20.37 38.59 -12.31
N ASP A 532 21.62 38.28 -12.63
CA ASP A 532 22.24 36.97 -12.44
C ASP A 532 23.68 37.14 -11.96
N GLU A 533 23.85 37.05 -10.64
CA GLU A 533 25.14 37.17 -9.97
C GLU A 533 25.37 35.93 -9.09
N ILE A 534 26.62 35.66 -8.76
CA ILE A 534 26.99 34.58 -7.83
C ILE A 534 27.26 35.20 -6.47
N ILE A 535 26.35 34.99 -5.53
CA ILE A 535 26.44 35.54 -4.17
C ILE A 535 26.74 34.40 -3.21
N LYS A 536 27.87 34.47 -2.48
CA LYS A 536 28.32 33.41 -1.55
C LYS A 536 28.27 32.00 -2.17
N ASN A 537 28.81 31.86 -3.39
CA ASN A 537 28.80 30.63 -4.19
C ASN A 537 27.40 30.14 -4.63
N VAL A 538 26.35 30.94 -4.44
CA VAL A 538 24.98 30.64 -4.88
C VAL A 538 24.70 31.37 -6.20
N PRO A 539 24.57 30.66 -7.33
CA PRO A 539 24.15 31.26 -8.59
C PRO A 539 22.67 31.67 -8.52
N LEU A 540 22.41 32.98 -8.57
CA LEU A 540 21.09 33.57 -8.33
C LEU A 540 20.05 33.05 -9.32
N LYS A 541 20.37 32.92 -10.61
CA LYS A 541 19.41 32.39 -11.60
C LYS A 541 18.99 30.97 -11.30
N LYS A 542 19.94 30.08 -10.99
CA LYS A 542 19.65 28.67 -10.62
C LYS A 542 18.84 28.59 -9.32
N MET A 543 19.14 29.45 -8.34
CA MET A 543 18.37 29.55 -7.10
C MET A 543 16.91 29.94 -7.41
N ALA A 544 16.69 31.00 -8.20
CA ALA A 544 15.36 31.44 -8.59
C ALA A 544 14.57 30.35 -9.35
N ASP A 545 15.23 29.62 -10.25
CA ASP A 545 14.61 28.51 -10.98
C ASP A 545 14.22 27.35 -10.06
N ARG A 546 15.06 27.01 -9.07
CA ARG A 546 14.73 26.00 -8.03
C ARG A 546 13.57 26.45 -7.15
N ILE A 547 13.59 27.70 -6.68
CA ILE A 547 12.48 28.29 -5.90
C ILE A 547 11.16 28.18 -6.67
N ARG A 548 11.17 28.47 -7.98
CA ARG A 548 9.95 28.35 -8.79
C ARG A 548 9.43 26.92 -8.84
N LYS A 549 10.29 25.90 -8.89
CA LYS A 549 9.86 24.50 -8.88
C LYS A 549 9.18 24.15 -7.55
N TYR A 550 9.78 24.49 -6.42
CA TYR A 550 9.17 24.27 -5.10
C TYR A 550 7.90 25.08 -4.90
N GLN A 551 7.83 26.32 -5.43
CA GLN A 551 6.60 27.10 -5.39
C GLN A 551 5.45 26.40 -6.12
N ILE A 552 5.71 25.78 -7.28
CA ILE A 552 4.69 25.01 -8.00
C ILE A 552 4.26 23.79 -7.19
N LEU A 553 5.22 23.04 -6.63
CA LEU A 553 4.95 21.88 -5.79
C LEU A 553 4.13 22.24 -4.55
N ASN A 554 4.53 23.27 -3.80
CA ASN A 554 3.81 23.73 -2.62
C ASN A 554 2.38 24.15 -2.96
N ASN A 555 2.18 24.87 -4.07
CA ASN A 555 0.85 25.28 -4.52
C ASN A 555 -0.04 24.09 -4.86
N GLU A 556 0.51 23.05 -5.49
CA GLU A 556 -0.20 21.80 -5.77
C GLU A 556 -0.60 21.09 -4.47
N VAL A 557 0.34 20.92 -3.54
CA VAL A 557 0.08 20.29 -2.24
C VAL A 557 -0.97 21.09 -1.44
N PHE A 558 -0.84 22.42 -1.38
CA PHE A 558 -1.83 23.29 -0.74
C PHE A 558 -3.20 23.18 -1.39
N ALA A 559 -3.29 23.13 -2.72
CA ALA A 559 -4.57 22.97 -3.42
C ALA A 559 -5.23 21.64 -3.06
N ILE A 560 -4.47 20.55 -3.01
CA ILE A 560 -4.98 19.22 -2.62
C ILE A 560 -5.45 19.24 -1.17
N LEU A 561 -4.62 19.69 -0.23
CA LEU A 561 -4.97 19.73 1.20
C LEU A 561 -6.20 20.58 1.47
N ASN A 562 -6.30 21.77 0.87
CA ASN A 562 -7.48 22.63 1.01
C ASN A 562 -8.74 22.01 0.42
N LYS A 563 -8.63 21.24 -0.68
CA LYS A 563 -9.78 20.55 -1.27
C LYS A 563 -10.39 19.55 -0.30
N TYR A 564 -9.55 18.84 0.47
CA TYR A 564 -10.00 17.88 1.49
C TYR A 564 -10.38 18.52 2.82
N MET A 565 -9.92 19.74 3.13
CA MET A 565 -10.32 20.45 4.34
C MET A 565 -11.65 21.23 4.19
N LYS A 566 -11.99 21.67 2.98
CA LYS A 566 -13.23 22.43 2.73
C LYS A 566 -14.53 21.62 2.87
N SER A 567 -14.48 20.29 2.76
CA SER A 567 -15.64 19.44 3.02
C SER A 567 -16.10 19.54 4.48
N VAL A 568 -15.19 19.72 5.43
CA VAL A 568 -15.46 19.88 6.88
C VAL A 568 -16.28 21.13 7.18
N GLU A 569 -15.96 22.25 6.51
CA GLU A 569 -16.55 23.56 6.80
C GLU A 569 -18.00 23.67 6.31
N THR A 570 -18.39 22.90 5.30
CA THR A 570 -19.77 22.87 4.77
C THR A 570 -20.79 22.27 5.73
N ASP A 571 -20.38 21.40 6.66
CA ASP A 571 -21.28 20.79 7.65
C ASP A 571 -21.44 21.65 8.92
N SER A 572 -20.54 22.63 9.16
CA SER A 572 -20.70 23.63 10.21
C SER A 572 -21.52 24.81 9.71
N SER A 573 -22.84 24.75 9.87
CA SER A 573 -23.79 25.83 9.63
C SER A 573 -23.67 27.00 10.62
N THR A 574 -22.46 27.48 10.89
CA THR A 574 -22.21 28.69 11.66
C THR A 574 -21.44 29.66 10.78
N VAL A 575 -22.04 30.83 10.52
CA VAL A 575 -21.37 31.97 9.90
C VAL A 575 -19.99 32.10 10.53
N GLU A 576 -18.91 31.88 9.77
CA GLU A 576 -17.55 31.98 10.29
C GLU A 576 -17.41 33.35 10.94
N HIS A 577 -17.20 33.38 12.26
CA HIS A 577 -17.07 34.64 12.97
C HIS A 577 -15.72 35.27 12.61
N VAL A 578 -15.74 36.10 11.56
CA VAL A 578 -14.57 36.89 11.17
C VAL A 578 -14.35 37.97 12.23
N ARG A 579 -13.10 38.12 12.66
CA ARG A 579 -12.71 39.17 13.60
C ARG A 579 -12.90 40.55 12.97
N CYS A 580 -13.82 41.34 13.51
CA CYS A 580 -14.05 42.72 13.11
C CYS A 580 -13.10 43.69 13.85
N PHE A 581 -12.72 44.78 13.18
CA PHE A 581 -11.97 45.87 13.78
C PHE A 581 -12.91 47.07 14.00
N GLN A 582 -12.74 47.74 15.13
CA GLN A 582 -13.53 48.93 15.44
C GLN A 582 -13.07 50.11 14.58
N PRO A 583 -13.99 50.92 14.02
CA PRO A 583 -13.62 52.16 13.37
C PRO A 583 -13.02 53.14 14.40
N PRO A 584 -12.26 54.17 13.96
CA PRO A 584 -11.74 55.19 14.86
C PRO A 584 -12.90 55.88 15.61
N ILE A 585 -12.89 55.79 16.94
CA ILE A 585 -13.90 56.40 17.82
C ILE A 585 -13.48 57.83 18.12
N HIS A 586 -14.39 58.79 17.89
CA HIS A 586 -14.15 60.19 18.20
C HIS A 586 -14.05 60.41 19.72
N GLN A 587 -13.07 61.19 20.17
CA GLN A 587 -12.75 61.37 21.59
C GLN A 587 -13.95 61.81 22.46
N SER A 588 -14.90 62.55 21.87
CA SER A 588 -16.12 63.00 22.57
C SER A 588 -17.06 61.86 22.99
N LEU A 589 -16.98 60.70 22.34
CA LEU A 589 -17.82 59.53 22.61
C LEU A 589 -17.09 58.48 23.48
N ALA A 590 -15.77 58.63 23.66
CA ALA A 590 -14.92 57.66 24.35
C ALA A 590 -15.05 57.71 25.89
N THR A 591 -15.52 58.81 26.46
CA THR A 591 -15.75 58.98 27.91
C THR A 591 -17.11 58.51 28.42
N THR A 592 -18.02 58.13 27.52
CA THR A 592 -19.39 57.68 27.85
C THR A 592 -19.64 56.19 27.61
N CYS A 593 -18.59 55.40 27.33
CA CYS A 593 -18.67 53.95 27.20
C CYS A 593 -17.90 53.24 28.32
#